data_AF-A0A382I2U0-F1
#
_entry.id   AF-A0A382I2U0-F1
#
_cell.length_a   1.000
_cell.length_b   1.000
_cell.length_c   1.000
_cell.angle_alpha   90.00
_cell.angle_beta   90.00
_cell.angle_gamma   90.00
#
_symmetry.space_group_name_H-M   'P 1'
#
loop_
_entity.id
_entity.type
_entity.pdbx_description
1 polymer ?
#
loop_
_entity_poly.entity_id
_entity_poly.type
_entity_poly.pdbx_seq_one_letter_code
_entity_poly.pdbx_strand_id
1 'polypeptide(L)'
;MSPQPLSAIDGGAQEIVSREDLYRRASLLFDDLGMGGTYFPMFRDQIEANFSETAIEAWEQAAKSSVHAIPLIKRFAAVEGDTRKSDTKGQGRVSSVAFPRMGGVLHKAASKAGVRSESVIGAVELTVHAGYLASLLLFEGFGGRPIRANTEVVWNEWIPEAYRAPDEGIEAIWGVAAFQEFWQRFLEQSGMAKPARELAKQKMSPLTSSFSGLVGVGLVLAAVERESD
;
A
#
# COMPACT_ATOMS: atom_id res chain seq x y z
N MET A 1 -22.43 -17.87 13.77
CA MET A 1 -22.42 -17.16 12.48
C MET A 1 -21.03 -17.33 11.90
N SER A 2 -20.89 -17.95 10.74
CA SER A 2 -19.61 -17.96 10.02
C SER A 2 -19.34 -16.54 9.53
N PRO A 3 -18.15 -15.95 9.77
CA PRO A 3 -17.83 -14.67 9.17
C PRO A 3 -17.95 -14.80 7.66
N GLN A 4 -18.76 -13.94 7.03
CA GLN A 4 -18.77 -13.86 5.57
C GLN A 4 -17.34 -13.45 5.15
N PRO A 5 -16.76 -14.11 4.13
CA PRO A 5 -15.52 -13.61 3.55
C PRO A 5 -15.81 -12.18 3.08
N LEU A 6 -14.96 -11.24 3.47
CA LEU A 6 -14.98 -9.86 2.98
C LEU A 6 -15.38 -9.89 1.49
N SER A 7 -16.59 -9.41 1.18
CA SER A 7 -16.88 -8.96 -0.18
C SER A 7 -15.70 -8.07 -0.53
N ALA A 8 -14.94 -8.47 -1.55
CA ALA A 8 -13.63 -7.92 -1.88
C ALA A 8 -13.59 -6.43 -1.55
N ILE A 9 -12.64 -5.99 -0.73
CA ILE A 9 -12.48 -4.57 -0.38
C ILE A 9 -12.67 -3.77 -1.67
N ASP A 10 -13.79 -3.08 -1.80
CA ASP A 10 -14.31 -2.77 -3.12
C ASP A 10 -13.37 -1.76 -3.76
N GLY A 11 -12.70 -2.19 -4.83
CA GLY A 11 -11.99 -1.31 -5.73
C GLY A 11 -10.46 -1.23 -5.67
N GLY A 12 -9.77 -1.74 -4.65
CA GLY A 12 -8.30 -1.68 -4.59
C GLY A 12 -7.73 -0.28 -4.87
N ALA A 13 -6.72 -0.15 -5.73
CA ALA A 13 -6.19 1.14 -6.17
C ALA A 13 -7.12 1.81 -7.21
N GLN A 14 -7.51 3.07 -6.98
CA GLN A 14 -8.48 3.79 -7.82
C GLN A 14 -8.19 5.29 -7.88
N GLU A 15 -8.82 5.96 -8.84
CA GLU A 15 -8.80 7.41 -8.95
C GLU A 15 -9.44 8.05 -7.72
N ILE A 16 -8.84 9.15 -7.26
CA ILE A 16 -9.33 9.92 -6.13
C ILE A 16 -10.47 10.83 -6.58
N VAL A 17 -11.66 10.63 -6.01
CA VAL A 17 -12.87 11.38 -6.43
C VAL A 17 -13.20 12.56 -5.53
N SER A 18 -12.71 12.57 -4.29
CA SER A 18 -12.93 13.63 -3.31
C SER A 18 -11.81 13.68 -2.27
N ARG A 19 -11.75 14.76 -1.49
CA ARG A 19 -10.82 14.87 -0.36
C ARG A 19 -11.08 13.83 0.73
N GLU A 20 -12.35 13.51 0.98
CA GLU A 20 -12.68 12.46 1.95
C GLU A 20 -12.20 11.08 1.46
N ASP A 21 -12.35 10.79 0.18
CA ASP A 21 -11.83 9.57 -0.45
C ASP A 21 -10.29 9.52 -0.39
N LEU A 22 -9.63 10.65 -0.63
CA LEU A 22 -8.18 10.80 -0.46
C LEU A 22 -7.74 10.42 0.96
N TYR A 23 -8.34 11.03 1.98
CA TYR A 23 -8.01 10.75 3.39
C TYR A 23 -8.26 9.28 3.73
N ARG A 24 -9.38 8.70 3.25
CA ARG A 24 -9.74 7.32 3.55
C ARG A 24 -8.74 6.34 2.95
N ARG A 25 -8.36 6.54 1.70
CA ARG A 25 -7.39 5.69 1.00
C ARG A 25 -5.97 5.88 1.50
N ALA A 26 -5.56 7.11 1.80
CA ALA A 26 -4.25 7.39 2.37
C ALA A 26 -4.08 6.80 3.77
N SER A 27 -5.13 6.81 4.60
CA SER A 27 -5.07 6.31 5.98
C SER A 27 -5.30 4.80 6.12
N LEU A 28 -5.92 4.15 5.13
CA LEU A 28 -6.41 2.76 5.18
C LEU A 28 -7.49 2.50 6.25
N LEU A 29 -8.17 3.55 6.72
CA LEU A 29 -9.21 3.46 7.74
C LEU A 29 -10.59 3.16 7.11
N PHE A 30 -10.80 1.90 6.70
CA PHE A 30 -12.06 1.47 6.09
C PHE A 30 -13.07 0.93 7.12
N ASP A 31 -14.34 1.30 6.97
CA ASP A 31 -15.44 0.83 7.82
C ASP A 31 -15.65 -0.69 7.73
N ASP A 32 -15.46 -1.29 6.56
CA ASP A 32 -15.59 -2.74 6.36
C ASP A 32 -14.60 -3.54 7.21
N LEU A 33 -13.47 -2.93 7.59
CA LEU A 33 -12.48 -3.50 8.49
C LEU A 33 -12.69 -3.10 9.96
N GLY A 34 -13.76 -2.37 10.26
CA GLY A 34 -14.06 -1.80 11.58
C GLY A 34 -13.09 -0.68 11.98
N MET A 35 -12.47 -0.02 11.00
CA MET A 35 -11.43 0.99 11.22
C MET A 35 -11.91 2.42 10.95
N GLY A 36 -12.97 2.62 10.16
CA GLY A 36 -13.42 3.96 9.74
C GLY A 36 -14.25 4.75 10.77
N GLY A 37 -14.55 4.17 11.94
CA GLY A 37 -15.26 4.84 13.04
C GLY A 37 -14.48 6.00 13.66
N THR A 38 -14.18 5.93 14.97
CA THR A 38 -13.53 7.06 15.69
C THR A 38 -12.15 7.44 15.13
N TYR A 39 -11.44 6.51 14.50
CA TYR A 39 -10.08 6.73 14.02
C TYR A 39 -10.03 7.64 12.78
N PHE A 40 -11.03 7.59 11.89
CA PHE A 40 -11.00 8.35 10.65
C PHE A 40 -11.10 9.88 10.86
N PRO A 41 -12.04 10.40 11.69
CA PRO A 41 -12.05 11.81 12.05
C PRO A 41 -10.75 12.26 12.73
N MET A 42 -10.19 11.44 13.63
CA MET A 42 -8.93 11.77 14.30
C MET A 42 -7.76 11.91 13.32
N PHE A 43 -7.66 11.00 12.35
CA PHE A 43 -6.67 11.09 11.29
C PHE A 43 -6.83 12.37 10.46
N ARG A 44 -8.05 12.67 10.00
CA ARG A 44 -8.34 13.89 9.25
C ARG A 44 -7.90 15.12 10.02
N ASP A 45 -8.34 15.24 11.27
CA ASP A 45 -8.07 16.41 12.10
C ASP A 45 -6.55 16.57 12.35
N GLN A 46 -5.80 15.46 12.44
CA GLN A 46 -4.34 15.49 12.55
C GLN A 46 -3.67 15.99 11.26
N ILE A 47 -4.12 15.56 10.09
CA ILE A 47 -3.59 16.05 8.80
C ILE A 47 -3.86 17.55 8.66
N GLU A 48 -5.09 17.97 8.92
CA GLU A 48 -5.51 19.38 8.82
C GLU A 48 -4.83 20.29 9.86
N ALA A 49 -4.34 19.73 10.97
CA ALA A 49 -3.53 20.46 11.94
C ALA A 49 -2.05 20.57 11.54
N ASN A 50 -1.52 19.59 10.80
CA ASN A 50 -0.09 19.49 10.49
C ASN A 50 0.28 20.06 9.11
N PHE A 51 -0.68 20.18 8.21
CA PHE A 51 -0.48 20.69 6.85
C PHE A 51 -1.38 21.89 6.59
N SER A 52 -0.86 22.89 5.85
CA SER A 52 -1.67 24.04 5.44
C SER A 52 -2.72 23.62 4.42
N GLU A 53 -3.82 24.37 4.34
CA GLU A 53 -4.87 24.14 3.32
C GLU A 53 -4.29 24.10 1.90
N THR A 54 -3.33 24.98 1.59
CA THR A 54 -2.64 24.99 0.28
C THR A 54 -1.87 23.69 0.01
N ALA A 55 -1.20 23.12 1.02
CA ALA A 55 -0.51 21.84 0.87
C ALA A 55 -1.51 20.68 0.67
N ILE A 56 -2.65 20.72 1.36
CA ILE A 56 -3.72 19.74 1.21
C ILE A 56 -4.37 19.83 -0.18
N GLU A 57 -4.63 21.04 -0.68
CA GLU A 57 -5.12 21.26 -2.04
C GLU A 57 -4.13 20.75 -3.09
N ALA A 58 -2.83 21.02 -2.91
CA ALA A 58 -1.79 20.53 -3.81
C ALA A 58 -1.70 18.98 -3.79
N TRP A 59 -1.80 18.38 -2.61
CA TRP A 59 -1.88 16.92 -2.46
C TRP A 59 -3.08 16.34 -3.20
N GLU A 60 -4.27 16.96 -3.06
CA GLU A 60 -5.49 16.56 -3.75
C GLU A 60 -5.34 16.66 -5.27
N GLN A 61 -4.74 17.74 -5.78
CA GLN A 61 -4.49 17.92 -7.21
C GLN A 61 -3.50 16.87 -7.74
N ALA A 62 -2.39 16.64 -7.02
CA ALA A 62 -1.40 15.65 -7.40
C ALA A 62 -2.04 14.26 -7.50
N ALA A 63 -2.79 13.84 -6.47
CA ALA A 63 -3.45 12.55 -6.42
C ALA A 63 -4.49 12.37 -7.54
N LYS A 64 -5.26 13.41 -7.86
CA LYS A 64 -6.22 13.41 -8.99
C LYS A 64 -5.57 13.40 -10.36
N SER A 65 -4.38 13.96 -10.48
CA SER A 65 -3.65 14.07 -11.74
C SER A 65 -2.78 12.85 -12.07
N SER A 66 -2.65 11.90 -11.14
CA SER A 66 -1.89 10.67 -11.33
C SER A 66 -2.54 9.78 -12.39
N VAL A 67 -1.78 9.52 -13.45
CA VAL A 67 -2.23 8.71 -14.60
C VAL A 67 -1.49 7.38 -14.72
N HIS A 68 -0.33 7.24 -14.05
CA HIS A 68 0.54 6.07 -14.21
C HIS A 68 0.57 5.18 -12.98
N ALA A 69 0.42 5.73 -11.77
CA ALA A 69 0.50 4.95 -10.54
C ALA A 69 -0.56 3.84 -10.47
N ILE A 70 -1.84 4.12 -10.73
CA ILE A 70 -2.92 3.13 -10.55
C ILE A 70 -2.73 1.87 -11.43
N PRO A 71 -2.51 1.97 -12.75
CA PRO A 71 -2.23 0.78 -13.58
C PRO A 71 -1.01 -0.02 -13.10
N LEU A 72 0.05 0.66 -12.66
CA LEU A 72 1.27 0.02 -12.16
C LEU A 72 1.03 -0.70 -10.84
N ILE A 73 0.30 -0.07 -9.91
CA ILE A 73 -0.10 -0.67 -8.63
C ILE A 73 -0.91 -1.95 -8.87
N LYS A 74 -1.91 -1.90 -9.76
CA LYS A 74 -2.72 -3.07 -10.11
C LYS A 74 -1.88 -4.20 -10.70
N ARG A 75 -0.99 -3.87 -11.64
CA ARG A 75 -0.09 -4.84 -12.26
C ARG A 75 0.85 -5.47 -11.23
N PHE A 76 1.41 -4.68 -10.34
CA PHE A 76 2.30 -5.13 -9.27
C PHE A 76 1.57 -6.03 -8.27
N ALA A 77 0.39 -5.59 -7.80
CA ALA A 77 -0.40 -6.33 -6.82
C ALA A 77 -0.90 -7.67 -7.37
N ALA A 78 -1.28 -7.74 -8.65
CA ALA A 78 -1.68 -8.99 -9.30
C ALA A 78 -0.57 -10.05 -9.24
N VAL A 79 0.69 -9.62 -9.22
CA VAL A 79 1.85 -10.51 -9.12
C VAL A 79 2.17 -10.80 -7.67
N GLU A 80 2.34 -9.76 -6.85
CA GLU A 80 2.81 -9.89 -5.47
C GLU A 80 1.76 -10.48 -4.53
N GLY A 81 0.47 -10.22 -4.77
CA GLY A 81 -0.65 -10.71 -3.98
C GLY A 81 -1.16 -12.10 -4.37
N ASP A 82 -0.70 -12.67 -5.49
CA ASP A 82 -1.19 -13.98 -5.94
C ASP A 82 -0.78 -15.11 -4.98
N THR A 83 -1.79 -15.74 -4.37
CA THR A 83 -1.62 -16.79 -3.36
C THR A 83 -1.64 -18.20 -3.95
N ARG A 84 -1.84 -18.38 -5.26
CA ARG A 84 -1.95 -19.72 -5.89
C ARG A 84 -0.64 -20.51 -5.85
N LYS A 85 0.49 -19.80 -5.78
CA LYS A 85 1.84 -20.40 -5.74
C LYS A 85 2.51 -20.07 -4.41
N SER A 86 3.26 -21.03 -3.88
CA SER A 86 4.04 -20.87 -2.65
C SER A 86 5.38 -20.17 -2.85
N ASP A 87 5.74 -19.85 -4.09
CA ASP A 87 6.99 -19.15 -4.39
C ASP A 87 6.98 -17.78 -3.70
N THR A 88 8.07 -17.45 -3.02
CA THR A 88 8.21 -16.21 -2.25
C THR A 88 9.04 -15.17 -2.99
N LYS A 89 9.46 -15.43 -4.23
CA LYS A 89 10.21 -14.47 -5.03
C LYS A 89 9.26 -13.46 -5.70
N GLY A 90 9.50 -12.17 -5.45
CA GLY A 90 8.81 -11.07 -6.12
C GLY A 90 9.32 -10.82 -7.54
N GLN A 91 8.58 -10.04 -8.32
CA GLN A 91 8.79 -9.93 -9.77
C GLN A 91 10.07 -9.20 -10.20
N GLY A 92 10.68 -8.42 -9.29
CA GLY A 92 11.74 -7.49 -9.64
C GLY A 92 13.19 -7.97 -9.49
N ARG A 93 13.53 -9.27 -9.33
CA ARG A 93 14.90 -9.60 -8.85
C ARG A 93 15.77 -10.66 -9.53
N VAL A 94 16.96 -10.15 -9.89
CA VAL A 94 18.24 -10.82 -10.19
C VAL A 94 19.18 -10.82 -8.95
N SER A 95 18.82 -10.24 -7.79
CA SER A 95 19.72 -10.09 -6.62
C SER A 95 19.18 -10.56 -5.25
N SER A 96 20.11 -10.71 -4.29
CA SER A 96 19.98 -11.37 -2.97
C SER A 96 19.26 -10.59 -1.84
N VAL A 97 18.82 -9.34 -2.06
CA VAL A 97 18.31 -8.46 -0.99
C VAL A 97 16.77 -8.52 -0.85
N ALA A 98 16.08 -9.48 -1.51
CA ALA A 98 14.64 -9.43 -1.80
C ALA A 98 13.74 -9.54 -0.55
N PHE A 99 12.78 -8.60 -0.41
CA PHE A 99 11.62 -8.87 0.43
C PHE A 99 10.73 -9.92 -0.27
N PRO A 100 10.13 -10.85 0.49
CA PRO A 100 9.34 -11.90 -0.12
C PRO A 100 7.99 -11.38 -0.63
N ARG A 101 7.41 -12.03 -1.64
CA ARG A 101 6.07 -11.68 -2.14
C ARG A 101 4.99 -12.03 -1.13
N MET A 102 4.05 -11.11 -0.94
CA MET A 102 2.96 -11.25 0.04
C MET A 102 2.15 -12.53 -0.17
N GLY A 103 1.76 -12.83 -1.41
CA GLY A 103 0.98 -13.99 -1.78
C GLY A 103 1.69 -15.31 -1.52
N GLY A 104 3.02 -15.35 -1.71
CA GLY A 104 3.86 -16.51 -1.39
C GLY A 104 3.95 -16.75 0.12
N VAL A 105 4.16 -15.68 0.89
CA VAL A 105 4.17 -15.73 2.36
C VAL A 105 2.83 -16.22 2.92
N LEU A 106 1.72 -15.73 2.36
CA LEU A 106 0.37 -16.06 2.81
C LEU A 106 -0.19 -17.35 2.21
N HIS A 107 0.45 -17.96 1.20
CA HIS A 107 -0.06 -19.11 0.43
C HIS A 107 -0.73 -20.19 1.30
N LYS A 108 -0.01 -20.72 2.29
CA LYS A 108 -0.52 -21.81 3.16
C LYS A 108 -1.69 -21.36 4.02
N ALA A 109 -1.64 -20.13 4.54
CA ALA A 109 -2.70 -19.59 5.38
C ALA A 109 -3.96 -19.29 4.56
N ALA A 110 -3.81 -18.67 3.39
CA ALA A 110 -4.89 -18.38 2.47
C ALA A 110 -5.57 -19.66 1.96
N SER A 111 -4.79 -20.66 1.53
CA SER A 111 -5.31 -21.96 1.10
C SER A 111 -6.10 -22.65 2.22
N LYS A 112 -5.59 -22.64 3.46
CA LYS A 112 -6.30 -23.22 4.61
C LYS A 112 -7.59 -22.47 4.95
N ALA A 113 -7.60 -21.15 4.83
CA ALA A 113 -8.74 -20.30 5.16
C ALA A 113 -9.76 -20.18 4.01
N GLY A 114 -9.47 -20.74 2.83
CA GLY A 114 -10.33 -20.60 1.65
C GLY A 114 -10.34 -19.18 1.06
N VAL A 115 -9.30 -18.39 1.32
CA VAL A 115 -9.18 -17.01 0.83
C VAL A 115 -8.70 -17.01 -0.60
N ARG A 116 -9.46 -16.35 -1.48
CA ARG A 116 -9.10 -16.24 -2.90
C ARG A 116 -7.96 -15.21 -3.08
N SER A 117 -7.15 -15.40 -4.12
CA SER A 117 -6.02 -14.51 -4.39
C SER A 117 -6.45 -13.06 -4.61
N GLU A 118 -7.62 -12.84 -5.20
CA GLU A 118 -8.18 -11.51 -5.48
C GLU A 118 -8.32 -10.67 -4.19
N SER A 119 -8.65 -11.29 -3.06
CA SER A 119 -8.73 -10.59 -1.78
C SER A 119 -7.37 -10.11 -1.28
N VAL A 120 -6.32 -10.93 -1.46
CA VAL A 120 -4.95 -10.55 -1.08
C VAL A 120 -4.38 -9.52 -2.07
N ILE A 121 -4.67 -9.67 -3.37
CA ILE A 121 -4.33 -8.69 -4.41
C ILE A 121 -4.92 -7.33 -4.06
N GLY A 122 -6.22 -7.25 -3.73
CA GLY A 122 -6.86 -6.00 -3.32
C GLY A 122 -6.23 -5.36 -2.08
N ALA A 123 -5.84 -6.16 -1.08
CA ALA A 123 -5.14 -5.65 0.10
C ALA A 123 -3.73 -5.11 -0.24
N VAL A 124 -3.02 -5.76 -1.16
CA VAL A 124 -1.74 -5.27 -1.69
C VAL A 124 -1.94 -3.97 -2.47
N GLU A 125 -2.93 -3.88 -3.34
CA GLU A 125 -3.23 -2.66 -4.09
C GLU A 125 -3.46 -1.47 -3.15
N LEU A 126 -4.30 -1.65 -2.13
CA LEU A 126 -4.56 -0.61 -1.14
C LEU A 126 -3.31 -0.18 -0.39
N THR A 127 -2.48 -1.14 0.01
CA THR A 127 -1.24 -0.85 0.73
C THR A 127 -0.29 0.01 -0.09
N VAL A 128 -0.04 -0.38 -1.35
CA VAL A 128 0.85 0.37 -2.23
C VAL A 128 0.25 1.75 -2.55
N HIS A 129 -1.07 1.81 -2.78
CA HIS A 129 -1.77 3.06 -3.06
C HIS A 129 -1.72 4.04 -1.88
N ALA A 130 -1.96 3.57 -0.66
CA ALA A 130 -1.81 4.38 0.55
C ALA A 130 -0.39 4.90 0.73
N GLY A 131 0.62 4.04 0.49
CA GLY A 131 2.02 4.45 0.51
C GLY A 131 2.34 5.52 -0.53
N TYR A 132 1.81 5.40 -1.74
CA TYR A 132 1.92 6.40 -2.79
C TYR A 132 1.27 7.73 -2.40
N LEU A 133 0.03 7.71 -1.93
CA LEU A 133 -0.70 8.92 -1.51
C LEU A 133 -0.02 9.62 -0.34
N ALA A 134 0.43 8.86 0.67
CA ALA A 134 1.18 9.40 1.80
C ALA A 134 2.51 10.03 1.35
N SER A 135 3.20 9.42 0.38
CA SER A 135 4.42 9.98 -0.19
C SER A 135 4.16 11.29 -0.92
N LEU A 136 3.08 11.41 -1.70
CA LEU A 136 2.71 12.67 -2.33
C LEU A 136 2.51 13.80 -1.31
N LEU A 137 1.88 13.51 -0.17
CA LEU A 137 1.68 14.47 0.92
C LEU A 137 2.99 14.86 1.59
N LEU A 138 3.81 13.87 1.96
CA LEU A 138 5.07 14.11 2.68
C LEU A 138 6.11 14.82 1.82
N PHE A 139 6.02 14.67 0.50
CA PHE A 139 6.91 15.36 -0.44
C PHE A 139 6.44 16.79 -0.77
N GLU A 140 5.23 17.23 -0.43
CA GLU A 140 4.85 18.65 -0.52
C GLU A 140 5.83 19.49 0.31
N GLY A 141 6.69 20.26 -0.38
CA GLY A 141 7.84 20.96 0.20
C GLY A 141 9.20 20.66 -0.49
N PHE A 142 9.31 19.54 -1.22
CA PHE A 142 10.45 19.23 -2.09
C PHE A 142 10.09 19.59 -3.54
N GLY A 143 10.71 20.66 -4.07
CA GLY A 143 10.45 21.17 -5.40
C GLY A 143 10.88 20.19 -6.49
N GLY A 144 9.91 19.50 -7.09
CA GLY A 144 10.10 18.64 -8.28
C GLY A 144 8.86 18.75 -9.16
N ARG A 145 9.04 18.75 -10.49
CA ARG A 145 7.92 18.67 -11.44
C ARG A 145 7.65 17.21 -11.74
N PRO A 146 6.39 16.77 -11.84
CA PRO A 146 6.10 15.39 -12.19
C PRO A 146 6.60 15.02 -13.59
N ILE A 147 7.60 14.14 -13.67
CA ILE A 147 7.95 13.46 -14.92
C ILE A 147 6.96 12.32 -15.15
N ARG A 148 6.29 12.37 -16.30
CA ARG A 148 5.43 11.29 -16.79
C ARG A 148 6.28 10.28 -17.54
N ALA A 149 7.06 9.48 -16.81
CA ALA A 149 7.76 8.36 -17.40
C ALA A 149 6.74 7.34 -17.95
N ASN A 150 7.02 6.76 -19.11
CA ASN A 150 6.19 5.69 -19.69
C ASN A 150 6.04 4.56 -18.66
N THR A 151 4.82 4.05 -18.46
CA THR A 151 4.53 2.97 -17.50
C THR A 151 5.46 1.77 -17.64
N GLU A 152 5.89 1.42 -18.86
CA GLU A 152 6.84 0.31 -19.05
C GLU A 152 8.26 0.63 -18.56
N VAL A 153 8.69 1.88 -18.64
CA VAL A 153 9.99 2.32 -18.07
C VAL A 153 9.92 2.27 -16.55
N VAL A 154 8.86 2.83 -15.96
CA VAL A 154 8.62 2.76 -14.50
C VAL A 154 8.59 1.32 -14.01
N TRP A 155 7.90 0.45 -14.76
CA TRP A 155 7.78 -0.95 -14.44
C TRP A 155 9.12 -1.69 -14.46
N ASN A 156 9.92 -1.50 -15.51
CA ASN A 156 11.14 -2.28 -15.72
C ASN A 156 12.32 -1.74 -14.90
N GLU A 157 12.39 -0.43 -14.67
CA GLU A 157 13.56 0.21 -14.07
C GLU A 157 13.33 0.60 -12.61
N TRP A 158 12.13 1.05 -12.25
CA TRP A 158 11.88 1.67 -10.94
C TRP A 158 11.21 0.74 -9.93
N ILE A 159 10.26 -0.11 -10.35
CA ILE A 159 9.67 -1.12 -9.44
C ILE A 159 10.75 -2.02 -8.80
N PRO A 160 11.82 -2.45 -9.50
CA PRO A 160 12.94 -3.16 -8.87
C PRO A 160 13.71 -2.34 -7.83
N GLU A 161 13.80 -1.01 -7.99
CA GLU A 161 14.47 -0.10 -7.05
C GLU A 161 13.67 0.12 -5.76
N ALA A 162 12.35 -0.08 -5.77
CA ALA A 162 11.51 -0.05 -4.56
C ALA A 162 12.00 -1.00 -3.47
N TYR A 163 12.67 -2.08 -3.85
CA TYR A 163 13.29 -3.02 -2.92
C TYR A 163 14.61 -2.52 -2.30
N ARG A 164 15.03 -1.29 -2.60
CA ARG A 164 16.17 -0.57 -2.01
C ARG A 164 15.76 0.77 -1.42
N ALA A 165 14.45 1.04 -1.31
CA ALA A 165 13.93 2.25 -0.72
C ALA A 165 14.54 2.49 0.68
N PRO A 166 14.93 3.73 1.03
CA PRO A 166 15.52 4.02 2.34
C PRO A 166 14.51 3.78 3.47
N ASP A 167 14.96 3.18 4.57
CA ASP A 167 14.11 2.89 5.73
C ASP A 167 13.50 4.18 6.32
N GLU A 168 14.24 5.29 6.34
CA GLU A 168 13.78 6.60 6.84
C GLU A 168 12.54 7.11 6.08
N GLY A 169 12.50 6.96 4.76
CA GLY A 169 11.35 7.37 3.94
C GLY A 169 10.13 6.48 4.18
N ILE A 170 10.37 5.17 4.38
CA ILE A 170 9.33 4.22 4.73
C ILE A 170 8.76 4.58 6.12
N GLU A 171 9.60 4.82 7.12
CA GLU A 171 9.20 5.20 8.48
C GLU A 171 8.31 6.44 8.53
N ALA A 172 8.62 7.47 7.73
CA ALA A 172 7.77 8.67 7.64
C ALA A 172 6.36 8.34 7.12
N ILE A 173 6.25 7.46 6.12
CA ILE A 173 4.97 7.01 5.55
C ILE A 173 4.13 6.22 6.57
N TRP A 174 4.78 5.45 7.46
CA TRP A 174 4.09 4.75 8.56
C TRP A 174 3.38 5.71 9.52
N GLY A 175 3.82 6.98 9.61
CA GLY A 175 3.13 8.01 10.39
C GLY A 175 1.82 8.52 9.78
N VAL A 176 1.53 8.16 8.51
CA VAL A 176 0.37 8.66 7.76
C VAL A 176 -0.70 7.58 7.58
N ALA A 177 -0.34 6.29 7.49
CA ALA A 177 -1.33 5.23 7.25
C ALA A 177 -1.29 4.12 8.30
N ALA A 178 -2.46 3.57 8.61
CA ALA A 178 -2.64 2.50 9.58
C ALA A 178 -2.29 1.11 8.99
N PHE A 179 -1.10 0.96 8.37
CA PHE A 179 -0.72 -0.25 7.64
C PHE A 179 -0.76 -1.51 8.50
N GLN A 180 -0.23 -1.45 9.73
CA GLN A 180 -0.18 -2.61 10.62
C GLN A 180 -1.59 -3.03 11.03
N GLU A 181 -2.41 -2.09 11.48
CA GLU A 181 -3.79 -2.32 11.88
C GLU A 181 -4.62 -2.86 10.71
N PHE A 182 -4.49 -2.26 9.52
CA PHE A 182 -5.15 -2.69 8.31
C PHE A 182 -4.87 -4.17 8.02
N TRP A 183 -3.60 -4.56 7.99
CA TRP A 183 -3.23 -5.95 7.72
C TRP A 183 -3.60 -6.90 8.84
N GLN A 184 -3.50 -6.50 10.11
CA GLN A 184 -4.00 -7.32 11.21
C GLN A 184 -5.50 -7.61 11.07
N ARG A 185 -6.31 -6.57 10.86
CA ARG A 185 -7.76 -6.70 10.66
C ARG A 185 -8.09 -7.54 9.44
N PHE A 186 -7.45 -7.27 8.31
CA PHE A 186 -7.63 -8.04 7.08
C PHE A 186 -7.32 -9.53 7.30
N LEU A 187 -6.19 -9.86 7.92
CA LEU A 187 -5.77 -11.24 8.17
C LEU A 187 -6.72 -11.94 9.15
N GLU A 188 -7.17 -11.26 10.21
CA GLU A 188 -8.12 -11.81 11.19
C GLU A 188 -9.48 -12.10 10.55
N GLN A 189 -10.06 -11.12 9.87
CA GLN A 189 -11.37 -11.25 9.23
C GLN A 189 -11.36 -12.28 8.09
N SER A 190 -10.22 -12.44 7.42
CA SER A 190 -10.00 -13.46 6.39
C SER A 190 -9.71 -14.86 6.96
N GLY A 191 -9.80 -15.07 8.28
CA GLY A 191 -9.55 -16.37 8.91
C GLY A 191 -8.07 -16.80 8.97
N MET A 192 -7.14 -15.88 8.69
CA MET A 192 -5.69 -16.10 8.73
C MET A 192 -5.08 -15.68 10.08
N ALA A 193 -5.62 -16.23 11.17
CA ALA A 193 -5.27 -15.84 12.55
C ALA A 193 -3.81 -16.11 12.97
N LYS A 194 -3.09 -17.03 12.31
CA LYS A 194 -1.67 -17.27 12.59
C LYS A 194 -0.81 -16.10 12.07
N PRO A 195 -0.85 -15.76 10.77
CA PRO A 195 -0.21 -14.54 10.24
C PRO A 195 -0.56 -13.27 11.02
N ALA A 196 -1.83 -13.07 11.39
CA ALA A 196 -2.26 -11.89 12.17
C ALA A 196 -1.50 -11.78 13.51
N ARG A 197 -1.40 -12.90 14.25
CA ARG A 197 -0.66 -12.96 15.53
C ARG A 197 0.85 -12.83 15.36
N GLU A 198 1.40 -13.23 14.21
CA GLU A 198 2.81 -13.05 13.90
C GLU A 198 3.11 -11.56 13.63
N LEU A 199 2.23 -10.89 12.87
CA LEU A 199 2.32 -9.46 12.63
C LEU A 199 2.21 -8.64 13.93
N ALA A 200 1.29 -8.99 14.82
CA ALA A 200 1.11 -8.32 16.12
C ALA A 200 2.32 -8.43 17.06
N LYS A 201 3.21 -9.40 16.84
CA LYS A 201 4.42 -9.57 17.65
C LYS A 201 5.59 -8.68 17.19
N GLN A 202 5.45 -7.95 16.07
CA GLN A 202 6.46 -7.03 15.53
C GLN A 202 7.88 -7.63 15.41
N LYS A 203 7.97 -8.94 15.20
CA LYS A 203 9.26 -9.60 14.96
C LYS A 203 9.61 -9.51 13.48
N MET A 204 10.90 -9.34 13.18
CA MET A 204 11.37 -9.52 11.80
C MET A 204 10.94 -10.88 11.29
N SER A 205 10.14 -10.86 10.23
CA SER A 205 9.56 -12.02 9.58
C SER A 205 9.43 -11.77 8.08
N PRO A 206 9.33 -12.82 7.26
CA PRO A 206 8.97 -12.67 5.84
C PRO A 206 7.75 -11.77 5.62
N LEU A 207 6.74 -11.89 6.49
CA LEU A 207 5.52 -11.10 6.42
C LEU A 207 5.79 -9.60 6.63
N THR A 208 6.50 -9.23 7.70
CA THR A 208 6.84 -7.82 7.98
C THR A 208 7.76 -7.23 6.92
N SER A 209 8.73 -8.00 6.42
CA SER A 209 9.61 -7.54 5.32
C SER A 209 8.83 -7.33 4.02
N SER A 210 7.84 -8.18 3.74
CA SER A 210 6.95 -7.99 2.57
C SER A 210 6.22 -6.65 2.68
N PHE A 211 5.71 -6.29 3.86
CA PHE A 211 4.98 -5.03 4.08
C PHE A 211 5.82 -3.80 3.80
N SER A 212 7.02 -3.70 4.38
CA SER A 212 7.92 -2.57 4.12
C SER A 212 8.22 -2.42 2.63
N GLY A 213 8.33 -3.56 1.92
CA GLY A 213 8.47 -3.59 0.48
C GLY A 213 7.29 -2.99 -0.29
N LEU A 214 6.06 -3.32 0.11
CA LEU A 214 4.85 -2.74 -0.51
C LEU A 214 4.80 -1.22 -0.32
N VAL A 215 5.15 -0.72 0.87
CA VAL A 215 5.19 0.71 1.16
C VAL A 215 6.27 1.41 0.31
N GLY A 216 7.46 0.80 0.20
CA GLY A 216 8.55 1.30 -0.63
C GLY A 216 8.19 1.45 -2.12
N VAL A 217 7.29 0.61 -2.63
CA VAL A 217 6.79 0.75 -4.02
C VAL A 217 5.96 2.02 -4.17
N GLY A 218 5.10 2.34 -3.20
CA GLY A 218 4.36 3.60 -3.19
C GLY A 218 5.28 4.82 -3.21
N LEU A 219 6.34 4.78 -2.39
CA LEU A 219 7.38 5.81 -2.34
C LEU A 219 8.07 6.01 -3.69
N VAL A 220 8.51 4.93 -4.34
CA VAL A 220 9.18 5.01 -5.64
C VAL A 220 8.24 5.53 -6.73
N LEU A 221 6.98 5.08 -6.75
CA LEU A 221 5.99 5.61 -7.70
C LEU A 221 5.80 7.12 -7.54
N ALA A 222 5.74 7.62 -6.31
CA ALA A 222 5.63 9.04 -6.04
C ALA A 222 6.91 9.82 -6.42
N ALA A 223 8.09 9.22 -6.23
CA ALA A 223 9.37 9.83 -6.61
C ALA A 223 9.54 9.94 -8.13
N VAL A 224 9.20 8.89 -8.88
CA VAL A 224 9.24 8.89 -10.35
C VAL A 224 8.29 9.93 -10.93
N GLU A 225 7.09 10.05 -10.36
CA GLU A 225 6.17 11.12 -10.69
C GLU A 225 6.62 12.50 -10.14
N ARG A 226 7.86 12.71 -9.74
CA ARG A 226 8.39 14.01 -9.26
C ARG A 226 9.81 14.36 -9.70
N GLU A 227 10.57 13.40 -10.22
CA GLU A 227 11.92 13.63 -10.72
C GLU A 227 11.89 14.75 -11.77
N SER A 228 12.87 15.65 -11.74
CA SER A 228 13.02 16.75 -12.70
C SER A 228 14.28 16.53 -13.53
N ASP A 229 14.18 16.75 -14.84
CA ASP A 229 15.35 16.81 -15.76
C ASP A 229 16.38 17.86 -15.29
#